data_AF-A0A088B2F8-F1
#
_entry.id   AF-A0A088B2F8-F1
#
_cell.length_a   1.000
_cell.length_b   1.000
_cell.length_c   1.000
_cell.angle_alpha   90.00
_cell.angle_beta   90.00
_cell.angle_gamma   90.00
#
_symmetry.space_group_name_H-M   'P 1'
#
loop_
_entity.id
_entity.type
_entity.pdbx_description
1 polymer ?
#
loop_
_entity_poly.entity_id
_entity_poly.type
_entity_poly.pdbx_seq_one_letter_code
_entity_poly.pdbx_strand_id
1 'polypeptide(L)' 'MTVLVEAQLTRGAAPPDLIGRLRRMERTVRDEKGDPQTLQVIESGRRLLGDTDELARPGNAPSAAPDVFLDKPDPPPAG' A
#
# COMPACT_ATOMS: atom_id res chain seq x y z
N MET A 1 -21.40 -23.64 -17.42
CA MET A 1 -22.40 -23.12 -16.46
C MET A 1 -21.75 -21.95 -15.74
N THR A 2 -22.23 -20.72 -15.94
CA THR A 2 -21.67 -19.51 -15.32
C THR A 2 -22.65 -19.02 -14.26
N VAL A 3 -22.25 -19.06 -12.98
CA VAL A 3 -23.07 -18.55 -11.88
C VAL A 3 -22.74 -17.07 -11.71
N LEU A 4 -23.69 -16.20 -12.03
CA LEU A 4 -23.62 -14.78 -11.73
C LEU A 4 -23.94 -14.61 -10.24
N VAL A 5 -22.96 -14.18 -9.44
CA VAL A 5 -23.18 -13.88 -8.02
C VAL A 5 -23.49 -12.39 -7.91
N GLU A 6 -24.77 -12.07 -7.70
CA GLU A 6 -25.19 -10.69 -7.40
C GLU A 6 -24.82 -10.35 -5.95
N ALA A 7 -23.79 -9.53 -5.78
CA ALA A 7 -23.45 -8.95 -4.48
C ALA A 7 -24.49 -7.89 -4.12
N GLN A 8 -25.47 -8.24 -3.28
CA GLN A 8 -26.42 -7.27 -2.74
C GLN A 8 -25.67 -6.30 -1.79
N LEU A 9 -25.32 -5.11 -2.30
CA LEU A 9 -24.89 -4.00 -1.45
C LEU A 9 -26.12 -3.41 -0.76
N THR A 10 -26.35 -3.78 0.50
CA THR A 10 -27.35 -3.15 1.35
C THR A 10 -27.00 -1.66 1.53
N ARG A 11 -27.74 -0.79 0.84
CA ARG A 11 -27.66 0.67 0.98
C ARG A 11 -28.08 1.05 2.41
N GLY A 12 -27.12 1.17 3.32
CA GLY A 12 -27.36 1.54 4.71
C GLY A 12 -26.47 0.85 5.75
N ALA A 13 -25.70 -0.18 5.37
CA ALA A 13 -24.59 -0.59 6.23
C ALA A 13 -23.57 0.54 6.23
N ALA A 14 -23.29 1.13 7.40
CA ALA A 14 -22.12 1.99 7.55
C ALA A 14 -20.92 1.24 6.93
N PRO A 15 -20.07 1.92 6.12
CA PRO A 15 -18.90 1.27 5.56
C PRO A 15 -18.20 0.53 6.70
N PRO A 16 -17.88 -0.77 6.54
CA PRO A 16 -17.21 -1.50 7.60
C PRO A 16 -15.99 -0.70 8.01
N ASP A 17 -15.78 -0.52 9.32
CA ASP A 17 -14.61 0.18 9.86
C ASP A 17 -13.34 -0.57 9.43
N LEU A 18 -12.87 -0.21 8.24
CA LEU A 18 -11.84 -0.92 7.52
C LEU A 18 -10.48 -0.65 8.15
N ILE A 19 -10.28 0.57 8.65
CA ILE A 19 -9.12 0.95 9.44
C ILE A 19 -9.07 0.10 10.72
N GLY A 20 -10.15 0.03 11.49
CA GLY A 20 -10.19 -0.81 12.69
C GLY A 20 -10.00 -2.29 12.40
N ARG A 21 -10.51 -2.79 11.27
CA ARG A 21 -10.29 -4.17 10.82
C ARG A 21 -8.83 -4.43 10.48
N LEU A 22 -8.18 -3.55 9.71
CA LEU A 22 -6.77 -3.67 9.37
C LEU A 22 -5.88 -3.62 10.62
N ARG A 23 -6.18 -2.74 11.59
CA ARG A 23 -5.48 -2.70 12.88
C ARG A 23 -5.61 -4.01 13.67
N ARG A 24 -6.77 -4.68 13.62
CA ARG A 24 -6.96 -6.01 14.25
C ARG A 24 -6.13 -7.08 13.54
N MET A 25 -6.15 -7.08 12.21
CA MET A 25 -5.35 -8.02 11.41
C MET A 25 -3.85 -7.84 11.66
N GLU A 26 -3.37 -6.60 11.75
CA GLU A 26 -1.97 -6.30 12.05
C GLU A 26 -1.52 -6.91 13.38
N ARG A 27 -2.36 -6.82 14.43
CA ARG A 27 -2.09 -7.44 15.73
C ARG A 27 -2.05 -8.96 15.62
N THR A 28 -3.05 -9.58 15.00
CA THR A 28 -3.09 -11.03 14.82
C THR A 28 -1.85 -11.54 14.09
N VAL A 29 -1.46 -10.88 12.99
CA VAL A 29 -0.27 -11.26 12.22
C VAL A 29 1.01 -11.09 13.06
N ARG A 30 1.12 -10.04 13.88
CA ARG A 30 2.26 -9.89 14.81
C ARG A 30 2.28 -10.98 15.88
N ASP A 31 1.14 -11.27 16.50
CA ASP A 31 1.01 -12.28 17.57
C ASP A 31 1.34 -13.68 17.07
N GLU A 32 0.95 -14.00 15.83
CA GLU A 32 1.22 -15.28 15.18
C GLU A 32 2.64 -15.39 14.58
N LYS A 33 3.49 -14.35 14.75
CA LYS A 33 4.78 -14.22 14.04
C LYS A 33 4.64 -14.43 12.53
N GLY A 34 3.54 -13.92 11.99
CA GLY A 34 3.19 -14.01 10.58
C GLY A 34 4.17 -13.26 9.69
N ASP A 35 3.95 -13.45 8.40
CA ASP A 35 4.88 -13.03 7.37
C ASP A 35 5.05 -11.49 7.28
N PRO A 36 6.29 -10.97 7.17
CA PRO A 36 6.57 -9.53 7.06
C PRO A 36 5.91 -8.85 5.84
N GLN A 37 5.74 -9.55 4.72
CA GLN A 37 5.07 -9.01 3.54
C GLN A 37 3.57 -8.78 3.82
N THR A 38 2.94 -9.65 4.60
CA THR A 38 1.55 -9.49 5.04
C THR A 38 1.38 -8.22 5.89
N LEU A 39 2.33 -7.92 6.79
CA LEU A 39 2.31 -6.68 7.57
C LEU A 39 2.43 -5.43 6.67
N GLN A 40 3.29 -5.46 5.65
CA GLN A 40 3.43 -4.34 4.71
C GLN A 40 2.14 -4.09 3.89
N VAL A 41 1.45 -5.16 3.49
CA VAL A 41 0.16 -5.03 2.77
C VAL A 41 -0.89 -4.38 3.67
N ILE A 42 -0.97 -4.79 4.94
CA ILE A 42 -1.90 -4.21 5.92
C ILE A 42 -1.57 -2.73 6.17
N GLU A 43 -0.30 -2.40 6.33
CA GLU A 43 0.19 -1.03 6.51
C GLU A 43 -0.12 -0.15 5.29
N SER A 44 0.13 -0.65 4.08
CA SER A 44 -0.20 0.03 2.83
C SER A 44 -1.71 0.29 2.71
N GLY A 45 -2.54 -0.71 3.02
CA GLY A 45 -3.99 -0.57 3.05
C GLY A 45 -4.46 0.50 4.03
N ARG A 46 -3.85 0.58 5.22
CA ARG A 46 -4.14 1.63 6.21
C ARG A 46 -3.77 3.02 5.69
N ARG A 47 -2.59 3.16 5.07
CA ARG A 47 -2.14 4.44 4.48
C ARG A 47 -3.07 4.92 3.37
N LEU A 48 -3.52 4.04 2.48
CA LEU A 48 -4.47 4.37 1.40
C LEU A 48 -5.83 4.86 1.92
N LEU A 49 -6.21 4.43 3.12
CA LEU A 49 -7.44 4.85 3.78
C LEU A 49 -7.30 6.11 4.64
N GLY A 50 -6.11 6.73 4.65
CA GLY A 50 -5.84 7.95 5.42
C GLY A 50 -5.62 7.68 6.91
N ASP A 51 -5.24 6.45 7.29
CA ASP A 51 -4.78 6.17 8.66
C ASP A 51 -3.33 6.65 8.82
N THR A 52 -3.19 7.95 9.05
CA THR A 52 -1.92 8.72 9.00
C THR A 52 -1.05 8.58 10.26
N ASP A 53 -1.40 7.69 11.20
CA ASP A 53 -0.68 7.45 12.46
C ASP A 53 0.83 7.14 12.25
N GLU A 54 1.22 6.63 11.07
CA GLU A 54 2.58 6.18 10.72
C GLU A 54 3.49 7.25 10.06
N LEU A 55 3.00 8.48 9.81
CA LEU A 55 3.87 9.55 9.27
C LEU A 55 4.94 10.05 10.27
N ALA A 56 4.96 9.49 11.49
CA ALA A 56 5.98 9.72 12.51
C ALA A 56 7.17 8.74 12.46
N ARG A 57 7.33 7.92 11.41
CA ARG A 57 8.60 7.20 11.16
C ARG A 57 9.39 7.87 10.04
N PRO A 58 10.35 8.77 10.35
CA PRO A 58 11.28 9.27 9.35
C PRO A 58 12.20 8.12 8.95
N GLY A 59 11.92 7.46 7.84
CA GLY A 59 12.77 6.37 7.35
C GLY A 59 12.31 5.68 6.08
N ASN A 60 11.01 5.71 5.75
CA ASN A 60 10.49 5.09 4.53
C ASN A 60 9.61 6.07 3.73
N ALA A 61 10.18 7.23 3.41
CA ALA A 61 9.69 7.99 2.27
C ALA A 61 9.91 7.14 1.00
N PRO A 62 8.97 7.24 0.03
CA PRO A 62 9.25 7.06 -1.37
C PRO A 62 10.70 7.35 -1.71
N SER A 63 11.57 6.41 -2.11
CA SER A 63 12.76 6.85 -2.85
C SER A 63 12.21 7.52 -4.10
N ALA A 64 12.12 8.85 -4.03
CA ALA A 64 11.65 9.68 -5.11
C ALA A 64 12.66 9.54 -6.24
N ALA A 65 12.13 9.22 -7.41
CA ALA A 65 12.78 9.07 -8.71
C ALA A 65 13.65 7.81 -8.90
N PRO A 66 13.40 6.99 -9.94
CA PRO A 66 14.52 6.45 -10.67
C PRO A 66 15.22 7.63 -11.33
N ASP A 67 16.38 8.03 -10.81
CA ASP A 67 17.38 8.79 -11.57
C ASP A 67 17.83 7.89 -12.74
N VAL A 68 17.01 7.86 -13.80
CA VAL A 68 17.48 7.44 -15.11
C VAL A 68 18.40 8.55 -15.58
N PHE A 69 19.68 8.41 -15.24
CA PHE A 69 20.77 9.13 -15.87
C PHE A 69 20.60 8.94 -17.39
N LEU A 70 20.03 9.94 -18.05
CA LEU A 70 20.09 10.04 -19.50
C LEU A 70 21.54 10.42 -19.82
N ASP A 71 22.40 9.41 -19.92
CA ASP A 71 23.72 9.54 -20.53
C ASP A 71 23.48 10.03 -21.96
N LYS A 72 23.53 11.34 -22.13
CA LYS A 72 23.48 11.97 -23.44
C LYS A 72 24.83 11.62 -24.09
N PRO A 73 24.86 10.88 -25.22
CA PRO A 73 26.12 10.63 -25.88
C PRO A 73 26.76 11.97 -26.31
N ASP A 74 28.05 12.10 -26.02
CA ASP A 74 28.91 13.23 -26.39
C ASP A 74 28.80 13.50 -27.90
N PRO A 75 28.53 14.74 -28.35
CA PRO A 75 28.53 15.02 -29.78
C PRO A 75 29.94 14.81 -30.36
N PRO A 76 30.08 14.21 -31.55
CA PRO A 76 31.39 14.01 -32.16
C PRO A 76 32.10 15.35 -32.39
N PRO A 77 33.44 15.40 -32.31
CA PRO A 77 34.19 16.62 -32.51
C PRO A 77 33.92 17.17 -33.91
N ALA A 78 33.61 18.48 -33.99
CA ALA A 78 33.55 19.19 -35.25
C ALA A 78 34.93 19.11 -35.92
N GLY A 79 34.96 18.67 -37.17
CA GLY A 79 36.16 18.65 -38.01
C GLY A 79 36.70 20.05 -38.30
#